data_AF-A0A5N6M4J4-F1
#
_entry.id   AF-A0A5N6M4J4-F1
#
_cell.length_a   1.000
_cell.length_b   1.000
_cell.length_c   1.000
_cell.angle_alpha   90.00
_cell.angle_beta   90.00
_cell.angle_gamma   90.00
#
_symmetry.space_group_name_H-M   'P 1'
#
loop_
_entity.id
_entity.type
_entity.pdbx_description
1 polymer ?
#
loop_
_entity_poly.entity_id
_entity_poly.type
_entity_poly.pdbx_seq_one_letter_code
_entity_poly.pdbx_strand_id
1 'polypeptide(L)'
;MPLANDVLPFLSSNSYFPVTDSRAITRYVAEVYADKGTGLISKDPMKLVIQAVWMEVEGLKFEVVLLEVCLKPMFTMITYESVVAEFEKQLEPILNVYDQWLTECKYLGGDRFSLADLHHLPNLQTLTGTTLFKCHFDLRPHVSA
;
A
#
# COMPACT_ATOMS: atom_id res chain seq x y z
N MET A 1 22.18 -0.13 20.90
CA MET A 1 20.82 -0.20 20.33
C MET A 1 20.68 1.03 19.46
N PRO A 2 20.57 0.94 18.12
CA PRO A 2 20.35 2.13 17.31
C PRO A 2 19.02 2.75 17.72
N LEU A 3 18.96 4.08 17.79
CA LEU A 3 17.72 4.79 18.08
C LEU A 3 16.75 4.54 16.91
N ALA A 4 15.44 4.50 17.19
CA ALA A 4 14.39 4.23 16.20
C ALA A 4 14.42 5.18 14.96
N ASN A 5 15.20 6.26 15.04
CA ASN A 5 15.44 7.23 13.99
C ASN A 5 16.25 6.68 12.79
N ASP A 6 16.92 5.54 12.93
CA ASP A 6 17.82 5.00 11.90
C ASP A 6 17.14 4.03 10.91
N VAL A 7 15.86 3.66 11.12
CA VAL A 7 15.22 2.54 10.40
C VAL A 7 13.90 2.89 9.72
N LEU A 8 13.24 4.00 10.08
CA LEU A 8 11.93 4.37 9.57
C LEU A 8 11.89 5.83 9.09
N PRO A 9 11.06 6.17 8.08
CA PRO A 9 10.79 7.55 7.75
C PRO A 9 10.24 8.28 8.98
N PHE A 10 10.91 9.35 9.41
CA PHE A 10 10.51 10.18 10.54
C PHE A 10 10.18 11.58 10.08
N LEU A 11 9.19 12.20 10.71
CA LEU A 11 8.91 13.62 10.55
C LEU A 11 9.18 14.32 11.88
N SER A 12 10.17 15.21 11.92
CA SER A 12 10.47 15.99 13.12
C SER A 12 9.37 17.03 13.30
N SER A 13 8.36 16.70 14.11
CA SER A 13 7.46 17.71 14.64
C SER A 13 8.15 18.39 15.83
N ASN A 14 7.81 19.64 16.13
CA ASN A 14 8.21 20.32 17.38
C ASN A 14 7.52 19.71 18.62
N SER A 15 7.12 18.44 18.57
CA SER A 15 6.47 17.71 19.64
C SER A 15 7.42 16.65 20.23
N TYR A 16 7.14 16.23 21.46
CA TYR A 16 8.02 15.35 22.24
C TYR A 16 8.17 13.92 21.68
N PHE A 17 7.40 13.53 20.66
CA PHE A 17 7.48 12.20 20.04
C PHE A 17 7.59 12.32 18.51
N PRO A 18 8.59 11.66 17.87
CA PRO A 18 8.64 11.56 16.42
C PRO A 18 7.45 10.74 15.92
N VAL A 19 6.80 11.22 14.85
CA VAL A 19 5.81 10.41 14.11
C VAL A 19 6.60 9.48 13.19
N THR A 20 6.37 8.17 13.29
CA THR A 20 7.06 7.13 12.51
C THR A 20 6.14 6.35 11.57
N ASP A 21 4.83 6.57 11.64
CA ASP A 21 3.85 5.92 10.77
C ASP A 21 3.82 6.61 9.40
N SER A 22 4.22 5.90 8.36
CA SER A 22 4.33 6.43 7.00
C SER A 22 2.99 6.91 6.43
N ARG A 23 1.87 6.29 6.80
CA ARG A 23 0.52 6.66 6.36
C ARG A 23 0.07 7.94 7.06
N ALA A 24 0.33 8.06 8.35
CA ALA A 24 0.07 9.30 9.10
C ALA A 24 0.92 10.46 8.57
N ILE A 25 2.20 10.22 8.27
CA ILE A 25 3.12 11.20 7.70
C ILE A 25 2.64 11.67 6.32
N THR A 26 2.37 10.74 5.40
CA THR A 26 1.92 11.08 4.03
C THR A 26 0.57 11.79 4.04
N ARG A 27 -0.33 11.42 4.95
CA ARG A 27 -1.59 12.15 5.17
C ARG A 27 -1.33 13.58 5.66
N TYR A 28 -0.49 13.77 6.68
CA TYR A 28 -0.12 15.10 7.17
C TYR A 28 0.45 15.97 6.04
N VAL A 29 1.38 15.44 5.25
CA VAL A 29 1.97 16.15 4.11
C VAL A 29 0.90 16.53 3.09
N ALA A 30 -0.01 15.62 2.75
CA ALA A 30 -1.10 15.88 1.80
C ALA A 30 -2.11 16.94 2.31
N GLU A 31 -2.35 17.03 3.62
CA GLU A 31 -3.23 18.04 4.22
C GLU A 31 -2.55 19.41 4.31
N VAL A 32 -1.29 19.45 4.77
CA VAL A 32 -0.52 20.70 4.97
C VAL A 32 -0.21 21.40 3.66
N TYR A 33 0.05 20.63 2.60
CA TYR A 33 0.41 21.15 1.28
C TYR A 33 -0.69 20.89 0.24
N ALA A 34 -1.95 20.88 0.68
CA ALA A 34 -3.11 20.58 -0.18
C ALA A 34 -3.27 21.56 -1.36
N ASP A 35 -2.65 22.74 -1.31
CA ASP A 35 -2.61 23.76 -2.35
C ASP A 35 -1.42 23.60 -3.32
N LYS A 36 -0.53 22.62 -3.09
CA LYS A 36 0.68 22.38 -3.91
C LYS A 36 0.61 21.05 -4.63
N GLY A 37 0.62 21.09 -5.96
CA GLY A 37 0.68 19.90 -6.80
C GLY A 37 -0.65 19.16 -6.88
N THR A 38 -0.59 17.82 -6.99
CA THR A 38 -1.77 16.97 -7.12
C THR A 38 -2.47 16.80 -5.77
N GLY A 39 -3.76 17.14 -5.70
CA GLY A 39 -4.55 16.90 -4.49
C GLY A 39 -4.79 15.40 -4.26
N LEU A 40 -4.16 14.84 -3.22
CA LEU A 40 -4.21 13.39 -2.93
C LEU A 40 -5.36 12.97 -2.01
N ILE A 41 -6.03 13.93 -1.38
CA ILE A 41 -7.17 13.69 -0.48
C ILE A 41 -8.42 14.27 -1.13
N SER A 42 -9.47 13.45 -1.26
CA SER A 42 -10.74 13.94 -1.80
C SER A 42 -11.43 14.90 -0.85
N LYS A 43 -12.00 15.98 -1.41
CA LYS A 43 -12.92 16.89 -0.70
C LYS A 43 -14.37 16.40 -0.72
N ASP A 44 -14.69 15.46 -1.62
CA ASP A 44 -15.99 14.78 -1.62
C ASP A 44 -16.00 13.74 -0.48
N PRO A 45 -16.98 13.80 0.45
CA PRO A 45 -17.02 12.92 1.62
C PRO A 45 -17.09 11.44 1.27
N MET A 46 -17.82 11.05 0.22
CA MET A 46 -17.97 9.65 -0.14
C MET A 46 -16.69 9.10 -0.74
N LYS A 47 -16.06 9.85 -1.64
CA LYS A 47 -14.73 9.49 -2.18
C LYS A 47 -13.66 9.45 -1.10
N LEU A 48 -13.74 10.31 -0.08
CA LEU A 48 -12.84 10.25 1.07
C LEU A 48 -13.00 8.96 1.87
N VAL A 49 -14.23 8.50 2.08
CA VAL A 49 -14.51 7.19 2.71
C VAL A 49 -13.97 6.05 1.85
N ILE A 50 -14.19 6.08 0.53
CA ILE A 50 -13.65 5.08 -0.40
C ILE A 50 -12.12 5.04 -0.33
N GLN A 51 -11.45 6.21 -0.33
CA GLN A 51 -10.00 6.28 -0.17
C GLN A 51 -9.55 5.63 1.15
N ALA A 52 -10.25 5.90 2.26
CA ALA A 52 -9.94 5.31 3.56
C ALA A 52 -10.06 3.78 3.55
N VAL A 53 -11.14 3.24 2.96
CA VAL A 53 -11.33 1.80 2.82
C VAL A 53 -10.17 1.15 2.07
N TRP A 54 -9.76 1.72 0.93
CA TRP A 54 -8.64 1.15 0.16
C TRP A 54 -7.30 1.26 0.88
N MET A 55 -7.06 2.32 1.65
CA MET A 55 -5.85 2.42 2.49
C MET A 55 -5.86 1.37 3.62
N GLU A 56 -7.02 1.06 4.20
CA GLU A 56 -7.14 -0.02 5.19
C GLU A 56 -6.93 -1.40 4.56
N VAL A 57 -7.49 -1.64 3.36
CA VAL A 57 -7.26 -2.90 2.62
C VAL A 57 -5.77 -3.07 2.32
N GLU A 58 -5.07 -2.01 1.90
CA GLU A 58 -3.62 -2.02 1.71
C GLU A 58 -2.88 -2.49 2.97
N GLY A 59 -3.07 -1.79 4.09
CA GLY A 59 -2.35 -2.08 5.33
C GLY A 59 -2.71 -3.43 5.96
N LEU A 60 -3.95 -3.89 5.80
CA LEU A 60 -4.36 -5.18 6.37
C LEU A 60 -4.02 -6.38 5.50
N LYS A 61 -3.91 -6.21 4.18
CA LYS A 61 -3.75 -7.31 3.23
C LYS A 61 -2.34 -7.37 2.62
N PHE A 62 -1.82 -6.26 2.12
CA PHE A 62 -0.57 -6.25 1.39
C PHE A 62 0.65 -6.21 2.32
N GLU A 63 0.55 -5.49 3.44
CA GLU A 63 1.66 -5.35 4.40
C GLU A 63 2.07 -6.71 4.99
N VAL A 64 1.08 -7.55 5.33
CA VAL A 64 1.32 -8.89 5.88
C VAL A 64 2.00 -9.81 4.86
N VAL A 65 1.53 -9.81 3.60
CA VAL A 65 2.12 -10.61 2.52
C VAL A 65 3.56 -10.15 2.25
N LEU A 66 3.79 -8.84 2.18
CA LEU A 66 5.12 -8.29 1.94
C LEU A 66 6.13 -8.71 3.02
N LEU A 67 5.71 -8.63 4.29
CA LEU A 67 6.55 -9.01 5.43
C LEU A 67 6.98 -10.48 5.33
N GLU A 68 6.03 -11.37 5.11
CA GLU A 68 6.26 -12.82 5.13
C GLU A 68 7.02 -13.31 3.90
N VAL A 69 6.70 -12.77 2.72
CA VAL A 69 7.16 -13.33 1.45
C VAL A 69 8.34 -12.58 0.84
N CYS A 70 8.49 -11.28 1.11
CA CYS A 70 9.58 -10.48 0.55
C CYS A 70 10.62 -10.09 1.61
N LEU A 71 10.18 -9.53 2.74
CA LEU A 71 11.11 -8.96 3.72
C LEU A 71 11.82 -10.03 4.56
N LYS A 72 11.10 -11.03 5.08
CA LYS A 72 11.73 -12.13 5.85
C LYS A 72 12.86 -12.81 5.08
N PRO A 73 12.68 -13.25 3.81
CA PRO A 73 13.77 -13.82 3.03
C PRO A 73 14.93 -12.82 2.81
N MET A 74 14.62 -11.54 2.57
CA MET A 74 15.64 -10.50 2.42
C MET A 74 16.51 -10.33 3.68
N PHE A 75 15.91 -10.50 4.87
CA PHE A 75 16.61 -10.48 6.15
C PHE A 75 17.12 -11.84 6.61
N THR A 76 17.23 -12.83 5.70
CA THR A 76 17.70 -14.20 5.99
C THR A 76 16.87 -14.94 7.05
N MET A 77 15.63 -14.52 7.27
CA MET A 77 14.68 -15.19 8.15
C MET A 77 14.00 -16.34 7.41
N ILE A 78 13.52 -17.32 8.18
CA ILE A 78 12.82 -18.49 7.64
C ILE A 78 11.40 -18.09 7.23
N THR A 79 11.05 -18.38 5.99
CA THR A 79 9.67 -18.38 5.48
C THR A 79 9.34 -19.80 5.03
N TYR A 80 8.21 -20.35 5.48
CA TYR A 80 7.77 -21.69 5.09
C TYR A 80 7.02 -21.63 3.76
N GLU A 81 7.28 -22.58 2.87
CA GLU A 81 6.59 -22.67 1.56
C GLU A 81 5.06 -22.76 1.72
N SER A 82 4.58 -23.45 2.76
CA SER A 82 3.15 -23.54 3.08
C SER A 82 2.52 -22.18 3.39
N VAL A 83 3.27 -21.27 4.02
CA VAL A 83 2.82 -19.91 4.32
C VAL A 83 2.75 -19.08 3.05
N VAL A 84 3.75 -19.19 2.17
CA VAL A 84 3.75 -18.50 0.87
C VAL A 84 2.55 -18.94 0.02
N ALA A 85 2.32 -20.24 -0.09
CA ALA A 85 1.20 -20.80 -0.87
C ALA A 85 -0.17 -20.38 -0.31
N GLU A 86 -0.30 -20.21 1.01
CA GLU A 86 -1.52 -19.71 1.63
C GLU A 86 -1.76 -18.23 1.30
N PHE A 87 -0.72 -17.38 1.38
CA PHE A 87 -0.83 -15.98 1.01
C PHE A 87 -1.14 -15.78 -0.47
N GLU A 88 -0.55 -16.60 -1.35
CA GLU A 88 -0.84 -16.60 -2.77
C GLU A 88 -2.34 -16.83 -3.03
N LYS A 89 -2.92 -17.86 -2.39
CA LYS A 89 -4.36 -18.16 -2.49
C LYS A 89 -5.24 -17.07 -1.90
N GLN A 90 -4.81 -16.42 -0.82
CA GLN A 90 -5.57 -15.32 -0.21
C GLN A 90 -5.52 -14.04 -1.05
N LEU A 91 -4.42 -13.81 -1.77
CA LEU A 91 -4.25 -12.62 -2.59
C LEU A 91 -5.07 -12.70 -3.89
N GLU A 92 -5.26 -13.89 -4.44
CA GLU A 92 -6.03 -14.11 -5.67
C GLU A 92 -7.45 -13.47 -5.66
N PRO A 93 -8.34 -13.76 -4.69
CA PRO A 93 -9.67 -13.13 -4.64
C PRO A 93 -9.59 -11.63 -4.37
N ILE A 94 -8.57 -11.16 -3.63
CA ILE A 94 -8.38 -9.73 -3.37
C ILE A 94 -8.07 -9.03 -4.69
N LEU A 95 -7.09 -9.51 -5.45
CA LEU A 95 -6.73 -8.92 -6.73
C LEU A 95 -7.87 -9.00 -7.76
N ASN A 96 -8.74 -10.01 -7.70
CA ASN A 96 -9.95 -10.06 -8.52
C ASN A 96 -10.92 -8.90 -8.21
N VAL A 97 -11.08 -8.55 -6.93
CA VAL A 97 -11.87 -7.38 -6.53
C VAL A 97 -11.23 -6.08 -7.02
N TYR A 98 -9.91 -5.97 -6.96
CA TYR A 98 -9.19 -4.81 -7.51
C TYR A 98 -9.40 -4.69 -9.01
N ASP A 99 -9.23 -5.78 -9.77
CA ASP A 99 -9.39 -5.75 -11.23
C ASP A 99 -10.82 -5.36 -11.62
N GLN A 100 -11.82 -5.94 -10.94
CA GLN A 100 -13.22 -5.57 -11.14
C GLN A 100 -13.48 -4.10 -10.81
N TRP A 101 -12.99 -3.62 -9.66
CA TRP A 101 -13.15 -2.22 -9.27
C TRP A 101 -12.55 -1.25 -10.31
N LEU A 102 -11.37 -1.59 -10.84
CA LEU A 102 -10.67 -0.78 -11.82
C LEU A 102 -11.29 -0.81 -13.22
N THR A 103 -12.31 -1.64 -13.46
CA THR A 103 -13.16 -1.52 -14.65
C THR A 103 -14.11 -0.33 -14.60
N GLU A 104 -14.55 0.05 -13.40
CA GLU A 104 -15.53 1.12 -13.18
C GLU A 104 -14.87 2.43 -12.73
N CYS A 105 -13.81 2.32 -11.93
CA CYS A 105 -13.05 3.44 -11.40
C CYS A 105 -11.65 3.49 -12.01
N LYS A 106 -11.19 4.67 -12.42
CA LYS A 106 -9.84 4.83 -12.97
C LYS A 106 -8.74 4.59 -11.92
N TYR A 107 -9.05 4.83 -10.64
CA TYR A 107 -8.15 4.71 -9.51
C TYR A 107 -8.90 4.11 -8.31
N LEU A 108 -8.17 3.64 -7.29
CA LEU A 108 -8.78 3.09 -6.07
C LEU A 108 -9.65 4.13 -5.36
N GLY A 109 -9.18 5.38 -5.30
CA GLY A 109 -9.93 6.51 -4.76
C GLY A 109 -11.07 7.04 -5.63
N GLY A 110 -11.35 6.41 -6.78
CA GLY A 110 -12.39 6.80 -7.74
C GLY A 110 -11.82 7.27 -9.08
N ASP A 111 -12.04 8.56 -9.41
CA ASP A 111 -11.73 9.13 -10.73
C ASP A 111 -10.33 9.78 -10.82
N ARG A 112 -9.66 9.98 -9.68
CA ARG A 112 -8.34 10.62 -9.60
C ARG A 112 -7.40 9.85 -8.68
N PHE A 113 -6.11 9.91 -9.01
CA PHE A 113 -5.04 9.40 -8.18
C PHE A 113 -5.07 10.05 -6.79
N SER A 114 -4.89 9.23 -5.75
CA SER A 114 -5.08 9.62 -4.35
C SER A 114 -4.08 8.95 -3.42
N LEU A 115 -4.16 9.24 -2.12
CA LEU A 115 -3.39 8.54 -1.11
C LEU A 115 -3.62 7.02 -1.13
N ALA A 116 -4.84 6.58 -1.46
CA ALA A 116 -5.13 5.16 -1.60
C ALA A 116 -4.19 4.51 -2.63
N ASP A 117 -4.08 5.08 -3.83
CA ASP A 117 -3.20 4.56 -4.87
C ASP A 117 -1.71 4.66 -4.47
N LEU A 118 -1.32 5.81 -3.90
CA LEU A 118 0.06 6.07 -3.47
C LEU A 118 0.55 5.06 -2.42
N HIS A 119 -0.29 4.71 -1.45
CA HIS A 119 0.07 3.78 -0.37
C HIS A 119 0.31 2.35 -0.87
N HIS A 120 -0.31 1.96 -2.00
CA HIS A 120 -0.07 0.63 -2.57
C HIS A 120 1.27 0.53 -3.30
N LEU A 121 1.83 1.64 -3.83
CA LEU A 121 3.00 1.61 -4.70
C LEU A 121 4.22 0.85 -4.13
N PRO A 122 4.66 1.07 -2.88
CA PRO A 122 5.84 0.38 -2.35
C PRO A 122 5.65 -1.15 -2.29
N ASN A 123 4.47 -1.59 -1.85
CA ASN A 123 4.15 -3.00 -1.73
C ASN A 123 4.00 -3.66 -3.10
N LEU A 124 3.26 -3.01 -4.01
CA LEU A 124 3.05 -3.52 -5.38
C LEU A 124 4.37 -3.62 -6.14
N GLN A 125 5.24 -2.61 -6.05
CA GLN A 125 6.55 -2.63 -6.71
C GLN A 125 7.43 -3.77 -6.18
N THR A 126 7.37 -4.04 -4.88
CA THR A 126 8.17 -5.13 -4.28
C THR A 126 7.60 -6.51 -4.67
N LEU A 127 6.28 -6.69 -4.59
CA LEU A 127 5.62 -7.95 -4.93
C LEU A 127 5.79 -8.30 -6.42
N THR A 128 5.55 -7.35 -7.33
CA THR A 128 5.72 -7.55 -8.78
C THR A 128 7.19 -7.75 -9.20
N GLY A 129 8.14 -7.37 -8.35
CA GLY A 129 9.56 -7.72 -8.51
C GLY A 129 9.87 -9.21 -8.31
N THR A 130 8.95 -9.97 -7.72
CA THR A 130 9.08 -11.42 -7.57
C THR A 130 8.36 -12.14 -8.70
N THR A 131 8.99 -13.17 -9.28
CA THR A 131 8.37 -13.95 -10.36
C THR A 131 7.07 -14.64 -9.92
N LEU A 132 7.00 -15.04 -8.65
CA LEU A 132 5.82 -15.70 -8.07
C LEU A 132 4.59 -14.79 -8.07
N PHE A 133 4.70 -13.55 -7.58
CA PHE A 133 3.54 -12.67 -7.51
C PHE A 133 3.28 -11.94 -8.81
N LYS A 134 4.30 -11.71 -9.63
CA LYS A 134 4.14 -11.02 -10.92
C LYS A 134 3.07 -11.68 -11.81
N CYS A 135 3.02 -13.02 -11.87
CA CYS A 135 2.03 -13.71 -12.70
C CYS A 135 0.58 -13.42 -12.26
N HIS A 136 0.34 -13.22 -10.96
CA HIS A 136 -0.98 -12.84 -10.45
C HIS A 136 -1.39 -11.44 -10.91
N PHE A 137 -0.46 -10.49 -10.97
CA PHE A 137 -0.76 -9.16 -11.49
C PHE A 137 -0.97 -9.20 -13.01
N ASP A 138 -0.13 -9.93 -13.75
CA ASP A 138 -0.21 -10.01 -15.22
C ASP A 138 -1.52 -10.62 -15.73
N LEU A 139 -2.17 -11.49 -14.94
CA LEU A 139 -3.47 -12.09 -15.27
C LEU A 139 -4.65 -11.10 -15.15
N ARG A 140 -4.42 -9.90 -14.63
CA ARG A 140 -5.44 -8.90 -14.26
C ARG A 140 -5.14 -7.58 -14.96
N PRO A 141 -5.68 -7.36 -16.16
CA PRO A 141 -5.25 -6.29 -17.04
C PRO A 141 -5.50 -4.90 -16.47
N HIS A 142 -6.51 -4.70 -15.63
CA HIS A 142 -6.81 -3.39 -15.05
C HIS A 142 -5.93 -3.09 -13.84
N VAL A 143 -5.47 -4.12 -13.12
CA VAL A 143 -4.48 -3.98 -12.04
C VAL A 143 -3.08 -3.78 -12.61
N SER A 144 -2.77 -4.40 -13.75
CA SER A 144 -1.44 -4.34 -14.39
C SER A 144 -1.22 -3.09 -15.28
N ALA A 145 -2.26 -2.32 -15.55
CA ALA A 145 -2.24 -1.20 -16.51
C ALA A 145 -1.49 0.06 -16.03
#